data_AF-A0AAW4Y707-F1
#
_entry.id   AF-A0AAW4Y707-F1
#
_cell.length_a   1.000
_cell.length_b   1.000
_cell.length_c   1.000
_cell.angle_alpha   90.00
_cell.angle_beta   90.00
_cell.angle_gamma   90.00
#
_symmetry.space_group_name_H-M   'P 1'
#
loop_
_entity.id
_entity.type
_entity.pdbx_description
1 polymer ?
#
loop_
_entity_poly.entity_id
_entity_poly.type
_entity_poly.pdbx_seq_one_letter_code
_entity_poly.pdbx_strand_id
1 'polypeptide(L)'
;LLNATYNTNKYHAEAVMRFLHPNLQGQRFQFTGLTPREMIYFGQTQGRSPQLLNRMTTYNEVDNLTKNNKGIAVLGSRVESRNGMHAGHAMAVVGNAKLDNGQEVIIIWNPWDNGFMTQDAKNNVIPVSNGDHYRWYSSIYGY
;
A
#
# COMPACT_ATOMS: atom_id res chain seq x y z
N LEU A 1 -2.95 4.59 6.19
CA LEU A 1 -2.68 5.85 5.48
C LEU A 1 -3.58 6.98 5.99
N LEU A 2 -4.90 6.97 5.75
CA LEU A 2 -5.80 8.07 6.20
C LEU A 2 -5.73 8.38 7.69
N ASN A 3 -5.70 7.35 8.56
CA ASN A 3 -5.52 7.55 10.01
C ASN A 3 -4.24 8.35 10.33
N ALA A 4 -3.12 8.03 9.66
CA ALA A 4 -1.87 8.76 9.86
C ALA A 4 -1.95 10.19 9.30
N THR A 5 -2.45 10.36 8.08
CA THR A 5 -2.46 11.69 7.42
C THR A 5 -3.50 12.65 7.99
N TYR A 6 -4.51 12.15 8.70
CA TYR A 6 -5.48 12.96 9.43
C TYR A 6 -5.25 12.99 10.95
N ASN A 7 -4.22 12.31 11.47
CA ASN A 7 -3.99 12.13 12.91
C ASN A 7 -5.26 11.67 13.66
N THR A 8 -5.82 10.55 13.21
CA THR A 8 -7.07 9.97 13.72
C THR A 8 -6.96 8.45 13.76
N ASN A 9 -7.93 7.79 14.40
CA ASN A 9 -8.03 6.33 14.48
C ASN A 9 -9.36 5.78 13.95
N LYS A 10 -10.17 6.61 13.29
CA LYS A 10 -11.55 6.26 12.87
C LYS A 10 -11.63 5.35 11.64
N TYR A 11 -10.56 5.26 10.85
CA TYR A 11 -10.56 4.47 9.62
C TYR A 11 -10.14 3.02 9.90
N HIS A 12 -11.02 2.06 9.59
CA HIS A 12 -10.78 0.62 9.77
C HIS A 12 -11.11 -0.13 8.48
N ALA A 13 -10.35 -1.18 8.19
CA ALA A 13 -10.48 -1.95 6.95
C ALA A 13 -11.91 -2.44 6.70
N GLU A 14 -12.57 -3.00 7.72
CA GLU A 14 -13.96 -3.48 7.60
C GLU A 14 -14.94 -2.38 7.18
N ALA A 15 -14.84 -1.20 7.80
CA ALA A 15 -15.72 -0.07 7.48
C ALA A 15 -15.50 0.44 6.05
N VAL A 16 -14.24 0.48 5.58
CA VAL A 16 -13.90 0.83 4.20
C VAL A 16 -14.48 -0.19 3.21
N MET A 17 -14.29 -1.48 3.48
CA MET A 17 -14.83 -2.56 2.65
C MET A 17 -16.37 -2.52 2.62
N ARG A 18 -17.02 -2.28 3.76
CA ARG A 18 -18.48 -2.17 3.85
C ARG A 18 -19.02 -0.96 3.07
N PHE A 19 -18.31 0.18 3.11
CA PHE A 19 -18.67 1.36 2.33
C PHE A 19 -18.61 1.09 0.82
N LEU A 20 -17.55 0.42 0.35
CA LEU A 20 -17.36 0.14 -1.09
C LEU A 20 -18.24 -0.99 -1.59
N HIS A 21 -18.45 -2.03 -0.78
CA HIS A 21 -19.20 -3.23 -1.14
C HIS A 21 -20.39 -3.47 -0.20
N PRO A 22 -21.39 -2.56 -0.16
CA PRO A 22 -22.47 -2.62 0.83
C PRO A 22 -23.33 -3.88 0.70
N ASN A 23 -23.47 -4.40 -0.53
CA ASN A 23 -24.34 -5.54 -0.86
C ASN A 23 -23.64 -6.90 -0.72
N LEU A 24 -22.32 -6.94 -0.53
CA LEU A 24 -21.61 -8.22 -0.34
C LEU A 24 -21.82 -8.73 1.09
N GLN A 25 -22.02 -10.04 1.22
CA GLN A 25 -22.23 -10.72 2.50
C GLN A 25 -21.37 -11.99 2.58
N GLY A 26 -21.19 -12.51 3.81
CA GLY A 26 -20.48 -13.76 4.08
C GLY A 26 -19.10 -13.83 3.43
N GLN A 27 -18.77 -14.98 2.84
CA GLN A 27 -17.48 -15.22 2.19
C GLN A 27 -17.19 -14.24 1.05
N ARG A 28 -18.22 -13.78 0.32
CA ARG A 28 -18.02 -12.81 -0.77
C ARG A 28 -17.53 -11.47 -0.21
N PHE A 29 -18.07 -11.01 0.92
CA PHE A 29 -17.56 -9.81 1.58
C PHE A 29 -16.12 -10.02 2.10
N GLN A 30 -15.84 -11.18 2.68
CA GLN A 30 -14.54 -11.49 3.29
C GLN A 30 -13.39 -11.57 2.29
N PHE A 31 -13.62 -12.09 1.08
CA PHE A 31 -12.55 -12.42 0.12
C PHE A 31 -12.52 -11.55 -1.15
N THR A 32 -13.46 -10.63 -1.33
CA THR A 32 -13.42 -9.70 -2.46
C THR A 32 -12.40 -8.59 -2.18
N GLY A 33 -11.40 -8.46 -3.04
CA GLY A 33 -10.40 -7.38 -2.95
C GLY A 33 -10.90 -6.06 -3.53
N LEU A 34 -10.01 -5.07 -3.59
CA LEU A 34 -10.29 -3.76 -4.19
C LEU A 34 -9.51 -3.57 -5.50
N THR A 35 -10.12 -2.88 -6.44
CA THR A 35 -9.46 -2.36 -7.64
C THR A 35 -8.77 -1.02 -7.36
N PRO A 36 -7.75 -0.61 -8.14
CA PRO A 36 -7.16 0.73 -8.02
C PRO A 36 -8.17 1.87 -8.14
N ARG A 37 -9.22 1.69 -8.95
CA ARG A 37 -10.29 2.69 -9.14
C ARG A 37 -11.12 2.87 -7.87
N GLU A 38 -11.48 1.79 -7.18
CA GLU A 38 -12.21 1.85 -5.92
C GLU A 38 -11.36 2.49 -4.82
N MET A 39 -10.06 2.17 -4.77
CA MET A 39 -9.11 2.79 -3.84
C MET A 39 -9.03 4.31 -4.03
N ILE A 40 -8.89 4.78 -5.27
CA ILE A 40 -8.87 6.22 -5.61
C ILE A 40 -10.21 6.87 -5.26
N TYR A 41 -11.33 6.25 -5.65
CA TYR A 41 -12.67 6.75 -5.36
C TYR A 41 -12.90 6.90 -3.85
N PHE A 42 -12.49 5.89 -3.05
CA PHE A 42 -12.59 5.98 -1.61
C PHE A 42 -11.78 7.17 -1.06
N GLY A 43 -10.54 7.36 -1.51
CA GLY A 43 -9.76 8.53 -1.08
C GLY A 43 -10.45 9.86 -1.45
N GLN A 44 -11.06 9.96 -2.63
CA GLN A 44 -11.83 11.13 -3.05
C GLN A 44 -13.00 11.42 -2.11
N THR A 45 -13.76 10.40 -1.69
CA THR A 45 -14.87 10.58 -0.74
C THR A 45 -14.40 11.01 0.65
N GLN A 46 -13.13 10.80 0.98
CA GLN A 46 -12.49 11.24 2.23
C GLN A 46 -11.76 12.59 2.09
N GLY A 47 -12.01 13.36 1.04
CA GLY A 47 -11.40 14.68 0.84
C GLY A 47 -9.93 14.64 0.41
N ARG A 48 -9.49 13.54 -0.19
CA ARG A 48 -8.16 13.39 -0.80
C ARG A 48 -8.25 13.42 -2.32
N SER A 49 -7.10 13.47 -3.00
CA SER A 49 -7.04 13.35 -4.45
C SER A 49 -5.98 12.34 -4.88
N PRO A 50 -6.15 11.05 -4.54
CA PRO A 50 -5.12 10.05 -4.81
C PRO A 50 -4.91 9.89 -6.31
N GLN A 51 -3.66 9.67 -6.71
CA GLN A 51 -3.25 9.48 -8.09
C GLN A 51 -2.57 8.13 -8.27
N LEU A 52 -2.86 7.46 -9.38
CA LEU A 52 -2.16 6.25 -9.79
C LEU A 52 -0.80 6.62 -10.39
N LEU A 53 0.24 5.96 -9.94
CA LEU A 53 1.57 5.98 -10.53
C LEU A 53 1.90 4.55 -10.99
N ASN A 54 2.10 4.35 -12.29
CA ASN A 54 2.33 3.04 -12.89
C ASN A 54 3.79 2.53 -12.71
N ARG A 55 4.34 2.69 -11.51
CA ARG A 55 5.66 2.21 -11.08
C ARG A 55 5.82 2.33 -9.56
N MET A 56 6.91 1.78 -9.04
CA MET A 56 7.43 2.10 -7.72
C MET A 56 7.81 3.59 -7.61
N THR A 57 7.49 4.21 -6.47
CA THR A 57 7.97 5.55 -6.12
C THR A 57 9.46 5.51 -5.80
N THR A 58 10.22 6.46 -6.31
CA THR A 58 11.64 6.63 -5.97
C THR A 58 11.81 7.11 -4.53
N TYR A 59 13.01 6.96 -3.98
CA TYR A 59 13.35 7.44 -2.62
C TYR A 59 12.98 8.92 -2.41
N ASN A 60 13.36 9.80 -3.36
CA ASN A 60 13.08 11.24 -3.27
C ASN A 60 11.59 11.56 -3.40
N GLU A 61 10.83 10.79 -4.18
CA GLU A 61 9.37 10.95 -4.24
C GLU A 61 8.72 10.57 -2.91
N VAL A 62 9.17 9.48 -2.27
CA VAL A 62 8.70 9.09 -0.93
C VAL A 62 9.03 10.20 0.08
N ASP A 63 10.27 10.68 0.11
CA ASP A 63 10.70 11.76 1.01
C ASP A 63 9.84 13.02 0.87
N ASN A 64 9.62 13.46 -0.38
CA ASN A 64 8.78 14.62 -0.66
C ASN A 64 7.31 14.39 -0.25
N LEU A 65 6.73 13.23 -0.57
CA LEU A 65 5.33 12.94 -0.25
C LEU A 65 5.12 12.79 1.25
N THR A 66 6.01 12.09 1.96
CA THR A 66 5.95 11.93 3.41
C THR A 66 6.11 13.26 4.15
N LYS A 67 7.04 14.13 3.73
CA LYS A 67 7.17 15.50 4.29
C LYS A 67 5.92 16.36 4.09
N ASN A 68 5.19 16.12 3.00
CA ASN A 68 3.92 16.78 2.71
C ASN A 68 2.70 16.04 3.29
N ASN A 69 2.92 15.05 4.17
CA ASN A 69 1.88 14.26 4.81
C ASN A 69 0.92 13.59 3.82
N LYS A 70 1.46 13.10 2.69
CA LYS A 70 0.72 12.39 1.63
C LYS A 70 1.05 10.91 1.69
N GLY A 71 0.07 10.09 2.05
CA GLY A 71 0.21 8.64 2.16
C GLY A 71 0.35 7.97 0.80
N ILE A 72 1.09 6.86 0.76
CA ILE A 72 1.36 6.08 -0.45
C ILE A 72 0.98 4.62 -0.19
N ALA A 73 0.08 4.09 -1.02
CA ALA A 73 -0.21 2.67 -1.09
C ALA A 73 0.71 2.00 -2.14
N VAL A 74 1.27 0.86 -1.78
CA VAL A 74 2.01 -0.04 -2.67
C VAL A 74 1.02 -1.01 -3.29
N LEU A 75 1.04 -1.16 -4.62
CA LEU A 75 0.33 -2.22 -5.32
C LEU A 75 1.35 -3.28 -5.77
N GLY A 76 1.27 -4.44 -5.13
CA GLY A 76 2.14 -5.59 -5.36
C GLY A 76 1.45 -6.67 -6.17
N SER A 77 2.22 -7.35 -7.01
CA SER A 77 1.84 -8.60 -7.66
C SER A 77 2.82 -9.68 -7.21
N ARG A 78 2.31 -10.80 -6.70
CA ARG A 78 3.16 -11.89 -6.22
C ARG A 78 4.05 -12.39 -7.34
N VAL A 79 5.34 -12.62 -7.07
CA VAL A 79 6.30 -13.15 -8.04
C VAL A 79 6.04 -14.64 -8.24
N GLU A 80 5.81 -15.37 -7.16
CA GLU A 80 5.41 -16.76 -7.18
C GLU A 80 4.00 -16.90 -7.76
N SER A 81 3.83 -17.83 -8.69
CA SER A 81 2.52 -18.12 -9.29
C SER A 81 1.85 -19.32 -8.62
N ARG A 82 0.51 -19.34 -8.64
CA ARG A 82 -0.29 -20.53 -8.34
C ARG A 82 -1.21 -20.76 -9.52
N ASN A 83 -1.00 -21.87 -10.24
CA ASN A 83 -1.71 -22.19 -11.48
C ASN A 83 -1.64 -21.05 -12.52
N GLY A 84 -0.47 -20.42 -12.67
CA GLY A 84 -0.25 -19.29 -13.59
C GLY A 84 -0.85 -17.95 -13.13
N MET A 85 -1.54 -17.90 -11.98
CA MET A 85 -2.05 -16.66 -11.41
C MET A 85 -1.10 -16.06 -10.39
N HIS A 86 -0.94 -14.75 -10.45
CA HIS A 86 -0.17 -13.95 -9.49
C HIS A 86 -1.14 -13.17 -8.59
N ALA A 87 -1.07 -13.41 -7.29
CA ALA A 87 -1.97 -12.75 -6.33
C ALA A 87 -1.63 -11.25 -6.22
N GLY A 88 -2.64 -10.41 -6.16
CA GLY A 88 -2.48 -8.99 -5.83
C GLY A 88 -2.40 -8.79 -4.32
N HIS A 89 -1.55 -7.87 -3.87
CA HIS A 89 -1.47 -7.47 -2.46
C HIS A 89 -1.19 -5.97 -2.33
N ALA A 90 -1.78 -5.33 -1.32
CA ALA A 90 -1.58 -3.91 -1.06
C ALA A 90 -0.87 -3.71 0.28
N MET A 91 0.12 -2.82 0.30
CA MET A 91 0.89 -2.45 1.49
C MET A 91 0.93 -0.92 1.63
N ALA A 92 1.44 -0.41 2.75
CA ALA A 92 1.54 1.02 3.00
C ALA A 92 3.00 1.46 3.12
N VAL A 93 3.38 2.53 2.44
CA VAL A 93 4.63 3.23 2.74
C VAL A 93 4.45 4.02 4.02
N VAL A 94 5.40 3.90 4.93
CA VAL A 94 5.47 4.65 6.20
C VAL A 94 6.42 5.83 6.08
N GLY A 95 7.48 5.69 5.30
CA GLY A 95 8.46 6.75 5.04
C GLY A 95 9.71 6.20 4.35
N ASN A 96 10.82 6.90 4.52
CA ASN A 96 12.13 6.54 3.98
C ASN A 96 13.22 6.79 5.02
N ALA A 97 14.35 6.11 4.86
CA ALA A 97 15.51 6.27 5.73
C ALA A 97 16.81 6.06 4.93
N LYS A 98 17.89 6.65 5.43
CA LYS A 98 19.25 6.34 5.00
C LYS A 98 19.94 5.61 6.14
N LEU A 99 20.36 4.39 5.90
CA LEU A 99 21.07 3.57 6.88
C LEU A 99 22.52 4.06 7.06
N ASP A 100 23.17 3.64 8.13
CA ASP A 100 24.56 4.06 8.46
C ASP A 100 25.57 3.73 7.34
N ASN A 101 25.30 2.66 6.57
CA ASN A 101 26.10 2.29 5.39
C ASN A 101 25.81 3.15 4.15
N GLY A 102 24.97 4.18 4.27
CA GLY A 102 24.55 5.07 3.19
C GLY A 102 23.44 4.50 2.29
N GLN A 103 22.92 3.31 2.57
CA GLN A 103 21.85 2.70 1.78
C GLN A 103 20.52 3.44 1.99
N GLU A 104 19.88 3.81 0.89
CA GLU A 104 18.56 4.43 0.87
C GLU A 104 17.48 3.35 0.86
N VAL A 105 16.59 3.39 1.85
CA VAL A 105 15.51 2.42 2.02
C VAL A 105 14.15 3.11 2.15
N ILE A 106 13.11 2.42 1.71
CA ILE A 106 11.71 2.77 1.92
C ILE A 106 11.17 1.88 3.05
N ILE A 107 10.52 2.49 4.04
CA ILE A 107 9.91 1.80 5.18
C ILE A 107 8.47 1.45 4.80
N ILE A 108 8.11 0.18 4.91
CA ILE A 108 6.82 -0.36 4.48
C ILE A 108 6.14 -1.07 5.66
N TRP A 109 4.84 -0.86 5.80
CA TRP A 109 3.97 -1.69 6.61
C TRP A 109 3.20 -2.66 5.72
N ASN A 110 3.38 -3.96 5.96
CA ASN A 110 2.55 -5.01 5.39
C ASN A 110 1.40 -5.32 6.35
N PRO A 111 0.12 -5.27 5.91
CA PRO A 111 -1.04 -5.49 6.77
C PRO A 111 -1.08 -6.83 7.52
N TRP A 112 -0.28 -7.82 7.13
CA TRP A 112 -0.16 -9.09 7.84
C TRP A 112 0.76 -9.03 9.07
N ASP A 113 1.58 -7.98 9.16
CA ASP A 113 2.65 -7.87 10.15
C ASP A 113 2.31 -6.86 11.25
N ASN A 114 2.77 -7.14 12.47
CA ASN A 114 2.77 -6.20 13.59
C ASN A 114 4.12 -5.46 13.70
N GLY A 115 4.59 -4.92 12.59
CA GLY A 115 5.89 -4.27 12.49
C GLY A 115 6.16 -3.70 11.10
N PHE A 116 7.27 -3.00 10.93
CA PHE A 116 7.69 -2.42 9.65
C PHE A 116 8.83 -3.21 9.02
N MET A 117 8.93 -3.10 7.70
CA MET A 117 10.01 -3.65 6.90
C MET A 117 10.78 -2.52 6.22
N THR A 118 12.05 -2.75 5.92
CA THR A 118 12.87 -1.85 5.09
C THR A 118 13.09 -2.48 3.72
N GLN A 119 12.72 -1.77 2.67
CA GLN A 119 12.93 -2.15 1.27
C GLN A 119 14.04 -1.29 0.67
N ASP A 120 15.04 -1.90 0.02
CA ASP A 120 16.02 -1.13 -0.76
C ASP A 120 15.28 -0.32 -1.85
N ALA A 121 15.50 1.00 -1.87
CA ALA A 121 14.80 1.90 -2.78
C ALA A 121 15.08 1.64 -4.27
N LYS A 122 16.11 0.84 -4.59
CA LYS A 122 16.48 0.43 -5.96
C LYS A 122 15.87 -0.91 -6.37
N ASN A 123 15.30 -1.67 -5.45
CA ASN A 123 14.70 -2.98 -5.73
C ASN A 123 13.18 -2.90 -5.67
N ASN A 124 12.49 -3.36 -6.72
CA ASN A 124 11.03 -3.37 -6.78
C ASN A 124 10.40 -4.71 -6.39
N VAL A 125 11.18 -5.66 -5.89
CA VAL A 125 10.69 -6.93 -5.34
C VAL A 125 10.77 -6.86 -3.82
N ILE A 126 9.62 -6.91 -3.17
CA ILE A 126 9.47 -6.83 -1.72
C ILE A 126 9.36 -8.26 -1.17
N PRO A 127 10.35 -8.76 -0.42
CA PRO A 127 10.20 -9.99 0.35
C PRO A 127 9.24 -9.74 1.51
N VAL A 128 8.29 -10.66 1.73
CA VAL A 128 7.29 -10.55 2.82
C VAL A 128 7.42 -11.69 3.82
N SER A 129 6.79 -11.54 4.98
CA SER A 129 6.99 -12.39 6.17
C SER A 129 6.63 -13.87 6.00
N ASN A 130 5.78 -14.22 5.04
CA ASN A 130 5.43 -15.62 4.74
C ASN A 130 6.42 -16.31 3.77
N GLY A 131 7.46 -15.61 3.32
CA GLY A 131 8.46 -16.12 2.37
C GLY A 131 8.15 -15.87 0.89
N ASP A 132 6.97 -15.34 0.56
CA ASP A 132 6.65 -14.90 -0.80
C ASP A 132 7.38 -13.60 -1.15
N HIS A 133 7.37 -13.26 -2.44
CA HIS A 133 7.88 -11.99 -2.94
C HIS A 133 6.80 -11.26 -3.73
N TYR A 134 6.71 -9.95 -3.58
CA TYR A 134 5.77 -9.12 -4.33
C TYR A 134 6.49 -8.07 -5.15
N ARG A 135 6.29 -8.10 -6.47
CA ARG A 135 6.74 -7.04 -7.36
C ARG A 135 5.86 -5.81 -7.17
N TRP A 136 6.43 -4.72 -6.67
CA TRP A 136 5.81 -3.41 -6.61
C TRP A 136 5.69 -2.84 -8.02
N TYR A 137 4.52 -3.05 -8.64
CA TYR A 137 4.28 -2.65 -10.02
C TYR A 137 3.63 -1.26 -10.14
N SER A 138 2.94 -0.79 -9.10
CA SER A 138 2.28 0.52 -9.10
C SER A 138 2.11 1.08 -7.69
N SER A 139 1.82 2.37 -7.61
CA SER A 139 1.52 3.08 -6.38
C SER A 139 0.26 3.91 -6.52
N ILE A 140 -0.45 4.11 -5.41
CA ILE A 140 -1.46 5.16 -5.30
C ILE A 140 -1.00 6.12 -4.22
N TYR A 141 -0.65 7.34 -4.59
CA TYR A 141 -0.17 8.37 -3.67
C TYR A 141 -1.20 9.47 -3.46
N GLY A 142 -1.14 10.17 -2.33
CA GLY A 142 -2.01 11.32 -2.03
C GLY A 142 -3.17 11.01 -1.08
N TYR A 143 -3.09 9.91 -0.32
CA TYR A 143 -3.96 9.68 0.85
C TYR A 143 -3.62 10.61 2.01
#